data_AF-A0A497QK39-F1
#
_entry.id   AF-A0A497QK39-F1
#
_cell.length_a   1.000
_cell.length_b   1.000
_cell.length_c   1.000
_cell.angle_alpha   90.00
_cell.angle_beta   90.00
_cell.angle_gamma   90.00
#
_symmetry.space_group_name_H-M   'P 1'
#
loop_
_entity.id
_entity.type
_entity.pdbx_description
1 polymer ?
#
loop_
_entity_poly.entity_id
_entity_poly.type
_entity_poly.pdbx_seq_one_letter_code
_entity_poly.pdbx_strand_id
1 'polypeptide(L)'
;MLLVDSIVTRTINLDFIYFDLLFLAFWIFFMIRKKYWIPILWGVIGWAVYLFVDYFLWYRVMHSRQYDGSINSDLFFLWFCLSAGFAQFSYVAVMLEKRNWREILIWTLFFYLGWTMVGILSQWLSINDSLIRVSRNMNALKQRLSFTLMAVGNFLIALVLKALKKITWHDVFYLFLVGTLVEMNLEFSLAVSGIRLEQGEWSFQLFIVNTLIEFNMGIVLMFLLWSFTVKGPKRMFDPMIQWKDRKKITTNFNLLYYLSTISESESVKERNVRNMLKRWLYQLDSNQKLYPSEQIQKEIEYVNVNKESK
;
A
#
# COMPACT_ATOMS: atom_id res chain seq x y z
N MET A 1 -11.53 29.36 -9.53
CA MET A 1 -12.08 28.96 -8.22
C MET A 1 -12.95 27.74 -8.48
N LEU A 2 -12.41 26.53 -8.28
CA LEU A 2 -13.12 25.29 -8.62
C LEU A 2 -14.19 25.02 -7.57
N LEU A 3 -15.46 25.26 -7.94
CA LEU A 3 -16.66 24.89 -7.19
C LEU A 3 -16.87 23.37 -7.25
N VAL A 4 -15.97 22.60 -6.65
CA VAL A 4 -16.29 21.22 -6.27
C VAL A 4 -16.93 21.33 -4.90
N ASP A 5 -18.10 20.73 -4.72
CA ASP A 5 -18.89 20.88 -3.51
C ASP A 5 -18.07 20.57 -2.26
N SER A 6 -18.27 21.37 -1.22
CA SER A 6 -17.36 21.38 -0.08
C SER A 6 -17.65 20.30 0.94
N ILE A 7 -18.80 19.63 0.84
CA ILE A 7 -19.23 18.60 1.78
C ILE A 7 -19.26 17.28 1.04
N VAL A 8 -18.27 16.43 1.36
CA VAL A 8 -18.20 15.08 0.81
C VAL A 8 -18.95 14.16 1.76
N THR A 9 -20.01 13.52 1.27
CA THR A 9 -20.85 12.61 2.06
C THR A 9 -20.75 11.19 1.51
N ARG A 10 -20.75 10.20 2.41
CA ARG A 10 -20.77 8.78 2.09
C ARG A 10 -21.93 8.14 2.83
N THR A 11 -22.75 7.40 2.10
CA THR A 11 -23.81 6.56 2.67
C THR A 11 -23.42 5.11 2.46
N ILE A 12 -23.07 4.43 3.56
CA ILE A 12 -22.50 3.09 3.57
C ILE A 12 -23.55 2.14 4.14
N ASN A 13 -23.83 1.05 3.41
CA ASN A 13 -24.61 -0.06 3.93
C ASN A 13 -23.75 -0.92 4.86
N LEU A 14 -24.29 -1.41 5.98
CA LEU A 14 -23.59 -2.37 6.86
C LEU A 14 -23.10 -3.61 6.13
N ASP A 15 -23.80 -4.07 5.10
CA ASP A 15 -23.38 -5.22 4.32
C ASP A 15 -22.02 -5.00 3.64
N PHE A 16 -21.74 -3.76 3.24
CA PHE A 16 -20.41 -3.38 2.72
C PHE A 16 -19.32 -3.60 3.77
N ILE A 17 -19.58 -3.27 5.04
CA ILE A 17 -18.63 -3.46 6.14
C ILE A 17 -18.35 -4.95 6.35
N TYR A 18 -19.38 -5.80 6.31
CA TYR A 18 -19.20 -7.24 6.49
C TYR A 18 -18.39 -7.88 5.37
N PHE A 19 -18.71 -7.56 4.10
CA PHE A 19 -17.95 -8.07 2.97
C PHE A 19 -16.52 -7.53 2.94
N ASP A 20 -16.31 -6.27 3.34
CA ASP A 20 -14.97 -5.70 3.44
C ASP A 20 -14.13 -6.36 4.52
N LEU A 21 -14.69 -6.61 5.71
CA LEU A 21 -14.00 -7.37 6.77
C LEU A 21 -13.62 -8.78 6.31
N LEU A 22 -14.50 -9.45 5.57
CA LEU A 22 -14.22 -10.76 4.98
C LEU A 22 -13.07 -10.68 3.96
N PHE A 23 -13.09 -9.67 3.08
CA PHE A 23 -12.01 -9.42 2.14
C PHE A 23 -10.68 -9.14 2.85
N LEU A 24 -10.65 -8.28 3.87
CA LEU A 24 -9.46 -7.98 4.66
C LEU A 24 -8.92 -9.24 5.34
N ALA A 25 -9.78 -10.10 5.88
CA ALA A 25 -9.38 -11.38 6.45
C ALA A 25 -8.66 -12.27 5.41
N PHE A 26 -9.20 -12.36 4.19
CA PHE A 26 -8.53 -13.07 3.10
C PHE A 26 -7.22 -12.40 2.70
N TRP A 27 -7.20 -11.07 2.56
CA TRP A 27 -6.01 -10.29 2.21
C TRP A 27 -4.86 -10.57 3.19
N ILE A 28 -5.14 -10.45 4.48
CA ILE A 28 -4.19 -10.72 5.57
C ILE A 28 -3.79 -12.21 5.56
N PHE A 29 -4.74 -13.13 5.44
CA PHE A 29 -4.46 -14.57 5.43
C PHE A 29 -3.49 -14.95 4.30
N PHE A 30 -3.71 -14.48 3.08
CA PHE A 30 -2.83 -14.76 1.95
C PHE A 30 -1.44 -14.12 2.14
N MET A 31 -1.36 -12.92 2.71
CA MET A 31 -0.08 -12.30 3.06
C MET A 31 0.67 -13.11 4.10
N ILE A 32 0.02 -13.59 5.16
CA ILE A 32 0.63 -14.46 6.19
C ILE A 32 1.10 -15.77 5.55
N ARG A 33 0.25 -16.44 4.76
CA ARG A 33 0.60 -17.68 4.05
C ARG A 33 1.83 -17.53 3.16
N LYS A 34 1.96 -16.38 2.50
CA LYS A 34 3.10 -16.06 1.63
C LYS A 34 4.29 -15.44 2.40
N LYS A 35 4.18 -15.25 3.72
CA LYS A 35 5.19 -14.67 4.62
C LYS A 35 5.54 -13.21 4.31
N TYR A 36 4.54 -12.41 3.94
CA TYR A 36 4.66 -10.99 3.62
C TYR A 36 4.65 -10.13 4.89
N TRP A 37 5.59 -10.38 5.81
CA TRP A 37 5.61 -9.70 7.11
C TRP A 37 5.89 -8.21 7.03
N ILE A 38 6.76 -7.76 6.09
CA ILE A 38 7.04 -6.33 5.91
C ILE A 38 5.80 -5.61 5.36
N PRO A 39 5.12 -6.08 4.29
CA PRO A 39 3.85 -5.51 3.87
C PRO A 39 2.76 -5.49 4.95
N ILE A 40 2.65 -6.55 5.75
CA ILE A 40 1.70 -6.59 6.89
C ILE A 40 2.04 -5.49 7.89
N LEU A 41 3.32 -5.35 8.28
CA LEU A 41 3.75 -4.30 9.19
C LEU A 41 3.43 -2.90 8.65
N TRP A 42 3.66 -2.68 7.36
CA TRP A 42 3.30 -1.43 6.69
C TRP A 42 1.80 -1.19 6.66
N GLY A 43 0.99 -2.24 6.50
CA GLY A 43 -0.46 -2.17 6.68
C GLY A 43 -0.86 -1.73 8.09
N VAL A 44 -0.24 -2.29 9.13
CA VAL A 44 -0.50 -1.90 10.53
C VAL A 44 -0.11 -0.43 10.78
N ILE A 45 1.03 0.01 10.23
CA ILE A 45 1.45 1.41 10.32
C ILE A 45 0.44 2.32 9.60
N GLY A 46 0.01 1.95 8.38
CA GLY A 46 -1.00 2.68 7.63
C GLY A 46 -2.32 2.81 8.39
N TRP A 47 -2.79 1.71 8.99
CA TRP A 47 -3.95 1.70 9.86
C TRP A 47 -3.80 2.67 11.04
N ALA A 48 -2.66 2.65 11.73
CA ALA A 48 -2.38 3.56 12.85
C ALA A 48 -2.35 5.04 12.42
N VAL A 49 -1.75 5.34 11.25
CA VAL A 49 -1.73 6.69 10.69
C VAL A 49 -3.15 7.16 10.36
N TYR A 50 -3.97 6.30 9.76
CA TYR A 50 -5.36 6.64 9.45
C TYR A 50 -6.16 6.86 10.73
N LEU A 51 -6.03 5.98 11.74
CA LEU A 51 -6.67 6.21 13.04
C LEU A 51 -6.27 7.55 13.64
N PHE A 52 -4.98 7.90 13.62
CA PHE A 52 -4.52 9.18 14.14
C PHE A 52 -5.13 10.38 13.39
N VAL A 53 -5.16 10.32 12.06
CA VAL A 53 -5.63 11.45 11.23
C VAL A 53 -7.16 11.51 11.16
N ASP A 54 -7.81 10.43 10.77
CA ASP A 54 -9.25 10.38 10.54
C ASP A 54 -10.06 10.39 11.83
N TYR A 55 -9.66 9.59 12.83
CA TYR A 55 -10.42 9.47 14.08
C TYR A 55 -9.98 10.51 15.11
N PHE A 56 -8.70 10.57 15.47
CA PHE A 56 -8.27 11.50 16.52
C PHE A 56 -8.26 12.95 16.04
N LEU A 57 -7.58 13.28 14.94
CA LEU A 57 -7.51 14.67 14.48
C LEU A 57 -8.83 15.16 13.89
N TRP A 58 -9.39 14.47 12.89
CA TRP A 58 -10.51 15.02 12.12
C TRP A 58 -11.87 14.87 12.80
N TYR A 59 -12.13 13.74 13.47
CA TYR A 59 -13.40 13.48 14.14
C TYR A 59 -13.41 14.01 15.59
N ARG A 60 -12.42 13.64 16.42
CA ARG A 60 -12.42 13.98 17.85
C ARG A 60 -11.95 15.41 18.15
N VAL A 61 -10.91 15.91 17.48
CA VAL A 61 -10.32 17.23 17.79
C VAL A 61 -10.90 18.35 16.93
N MET A 62 -10.95 18.17 15.61
CA MET A 62 -11.38 19.23 14.68
C MET A 62 -12.89 19.23 14.39
N HIS A 63 -13.62 18.18 14.78
CA HIS A 63 -15.05 18.01 14.50
C HIS A 63 -15.43 18.25 13.02
N SER A 64 -14.48 18.00 12.11
CA SER A 64 -14.63 18.24 10.67
C SER A 64 -15.36 17.11 9.95
N ARG A 65 -15.56 15.99 10.65
CA ARG A 65 -16.29 14.81 10.19
C ARG A 65 -17.48 14.57 11.11
N GLN A 66 -18.65 14.35 10.53
CA GLN A 66 -19.87 13.97 11.24
C GLN A 66 -20.18 12.50 10.95
N TYR A 67 -20.68 11.80 11.96
CA TYR A 67 -21.04 10.39 11.92
C TYR A 67 -22.48 10.25 12.38
N ASP A 68 -23.28 9.54 11.60
CA ASP A 68 -24.65 9.15 11.93
C ASP A 68 -24.84 7.69 11.50
N GLY A 69 -25.18 6.79 12.42
CA GLY A 69 -25.25 5.37 12.13
C GLY A 69 -25.64 4.52 13.34
N SER A 70 -26.03 3.28 13.08
CA SER A 70 -26.51 2.33 14.09
C SER A 70 -25.40 1.65 14.91
N ILE A 71 -24.13 1.78 14.50
CA ILE A 71 -22.97 1.21 15.20
C ILE A 71 -22.31 2.31 16.04
N ASN A 72 -21.61 1.91 17.11
CA ASN A 72 -20.75 2.83 17.84
C ASN A 72 -19.71 3.49 16.90
N SER A 73 -19.56 4.81 16.99
CA SER A 73 -18.67 5.58 16.11
C SER A 73 -17.20 5.15 16.22
N ASP A 74 -16.73 4.78 17.40
CA ASP A 74 -15.34 4.36 17.63
C ASP A 74 -15.06 3.02 16.90
N LEU A 75 -16.00 2.07 16.94
CA LEU A 75 -15.91 0.81 16.18
C LEU A 75 -15.97 1.04 14.67
N PHE A 76 -16.85 1.94 14.23
CA PHE A 76 -16.92 2.31 12.82
C PHE A 76 -15.58 2.89 12.34
N PHE A 77 -14.99 3.83 13.09
CA PHE A 77 -13.70 4.41 12.70
C PHE A 77 -12.55 3.41 12.77
N LEU A 78 -12.62 2.43 13.67
CA LEU A 78 -11.65 1.34 13.71
C LEU A 78 -11.61 0.56 12.40
N TRP A 79 -12.79 0.14 11.92
CA TRP A 79 -12.94 -0.52 10.63
C TRP A 79 -12.59 0.39 9.46
N PHE A 80 -13.15 1.61 9.43
CA PHE A 80 -12.98 2.56 8.34
C PHE A 80 -11.50 2.88 8.08
N CYS A 81 -10.73 3.05 9.17
CA CYS A 81 -9.28 3.25 9.07
C CYS A 81 -8.54 1.94 8.75
N LEU A 82 -9.01 0.79 9.24
CA LEU A 82 -8.37 -0.50 8.97
C LEU A 82 -8.49 -0.87 7.49
N SER A 83 -9.67 -0.71 6.90
CA SER A 83 -9.94 -1.06 5.51
C SER A 83 -8.98 -0.36 4.56
N ALA A 84 -9.07 0.97 4.47
CA ALA A 84 -8.20 1.73 3.60
C ALA A 84 -6.75 1.74 4.11
N GLY A 85 -6.53 2.05 5.38
CA GLY A 85 -5.19 2.22 5.94
C GLY A 85 -4.35 0.95 5.86
N PHE A 86 -4.90 -0.22 6.19
CA PHE A 86 -4.16 -1.48 6.10
C PHE A 86 -4.00 -1.95 4.66
N ALA A 87 -5.09 -2.06 3.90
CA ALA A 87 -5.06 -2.66 2.57
C ALA A 87 -4.22 -1.81 1.60
N GLN A 88 -4.37 -0.49 1.61
CA GLN A 88 -3.61 0.41 0.74
C GLN A 88 -2.12 0.39 1.06
N PHE A 89 -1.73 0.50 2.34
CA PHE A 89 -0.32 0.56 2.72
C PHE A 89 0.38 -0.78 2.52
N SER A 90 -0.28 -1.89 2.85
CA SER A 90 0.26 -3.22 2.61
C SER A 90 0.39 -3.51 1.11
N TYR A 91 -0.58 -3.08 0.28
CA TYR A 91 -0.47 -3.15 -1.18
C TYR A 91 0.71 -2.32 -1.72
N VAL A 92 0.87 -1.08 -1.27
CA VAL A 92 1.99 -0.22 -1.68
C VAL A 92 3.31 -0.87 -1.31
N ALA A 93 3.45 -1.40 -0.10
CA ALA A 93 4.64 -2.13 0.32
C ALA A 93 4.96 -3.31 -0.61
N VAL A 94 3.96 -4.09 -1.02
CA VAL A 94 4.15 -5.16 -2.04
C VAL A 94 4.68 -4.59 -3.35
N MET A 95 4.18 -3.44 -3.79
CA MET A 95 4.63 -2.78 -5.02
C MET A 95 6.03 -2.17 -4.89
N LEU A 96 6.44 -1.74 -3.70
CA LEU A 96 7.77 -1.21 -3.43
C LEU A 96 8.83 -2.31 -3.31
N GLU A 97 8.46 -3.53 -2.94
CA GLU A 97 9.35 -4.70 -2.93
C GLU A 97 9.84 -5.15 -4.33
N LYS A 98 9.38 -4.51 -5.42
CA LYS A 98 9.75 -4.77 -6.83
C LYS A 98 9.92 -6.27 -7.14
N ARG A 99 8.78 -6.95 -7.21
CA ARG A 99 8.71 -8.40 -7.47
C ARG A 99 8.52 -8.72 -8.96
N ASN A 100 8.45 -10.02 -9.24
CA ASN A 100 8.11 -10.51 -10.57
C ASN A 100 6.78 -9.95 -11.08
N TRP A 101 6.75 -9.69 -12.39
CA TRP A 101 5.56 -9.49 -13.23
C TRP A 101 4.27 -10.14 -12.74
N ARG A 102 4.32 -11.46 -12.73
CA ARG A 102 3.17 -12.28 -12.42
C ARG A 102 2.68 -12.04 -11.00
N GLU A 103 3.59 -11.85 -10.05
CA GLU A 103 3.26 -11.65 -8.65
C GLU A 103 2.66 -10.26 -8.42
N ILE A 104 3.22 -9.21 -9.02
CA ILE A 104 2.63 -7.86 -9.02
C ILE A 104 1.21 -7.92 -9.57
N LEU A 105 1.01 -8.53 -10.75
CA LEU A 105 -0.31 -8.66 -11.35
C LEU A 105 -1.30 -9.44 -10.47
N ILE A 106 -0.87 -10.55 -9.85
CA ILE A 106 -1.74 -11.33 -8.96
C ILE A 106 -2.19 -10.49 -7.77
N TRP A 107 -1.28 -9.74 -7.13
CA TRP A 107 -1.64 -8.88 -6.00
C TRP A 107 -2.49 -7.69 -6.41
N THR A 108 -2.22 -7.06 -7.56
CA THR A 108 -3.06 -5.99 -8.11
C THR A 108 -4.46 -6.51 -8.43
N LEU A 109 -4.59 -7.66 -9.08
CA LEU A 109 -5.89 -8.26 -9.38
C LEU A 109 -6.62 -8.65 -8.10
N PHE A 110 -5.93 -9.24 -7.13
CA PHE A 110 -6.55 -9.62 -5.85
C PHE A 110 -7.05 -8.39 -5.09
N PHE A 111 -6.27 -7.30 -5.08
CA PHE A 111 -6.65 -6.04 -4.45
C PHE A 111 -7.85 -5.38 -5.14
N TYR A 112 -7.82 -5.29 -6.48
CA TYR A 112 -8.88 -4.65 -7.28
C TYR A 112 -10.18 -5.46 -7.32
N LEU A 113 -10.09 -6.74 -7.64
CA LEU A 113 -11.26 -7.61 -7.71
C LEU A 113 -11.86 -7.80 -6.34
N GLY A 114 -11.04 -7.91 -5.29
CA GLY A 114 -11.52 -8.04 -3.91
C GLY A 114 -12.42 -6.88 -3.50
N TRP A 115 -11.93 -5.64 -3.55
CA TRP A 115 -12.73 -4.47 -3.18
C TRP A 115 -13.89 -4.18 -4.14
N THR A 116 -13.71 -4.43 -5.44
CA THR A 116 -14.84 -4.31 -6.39
C THR A 116 -15.93 -5.33 -6.06
N MET A 117 -15.56 -6.57 -5.70
CA MET A 117 -16.53 -7.59 -5.27
C MET A 117 -17.24 -7.21 -3.98
N VAL A 118 -16.55 -6.60 -3.00
CA VAL A 118 -17.20 -6.05 -1.79
C VAL A 118 -18.33 -5.09 -2.19
N GLY A 119 -18.05 -4.15 -3.09
CA GLY A 119 -19.05 -3.20 -3.56
C GLY A 119 -20.23 -3.86 -4.26
N ILE A 120 -19.97 -4.80 -5.18
CA ILE A 120 -21.03 -5.52 -5.90
C ILE A 120 -21.88 -6.38 -4.95
N LEU A 121 -21.25 -7.18 -4.10
CA LEU A 121 -21.93 -8.08 -3.18
C LEU A 121 -22.80 -7.31 -2.17
N SER A 122 -22.34 -6.15 -1.71
CA SER A 122 -23.11 -5.29 -0.80
C SER A 122 -24.41 -4.74 -1.40
N GLN A 123 -24.53 -4.68 -2.73
CA GLN A 123 -25.76 -4.29 -3.42
C GLN A 123 -26.68 -5.46 -3.72
N TRP A 124 -26.10 -6.64 -3.95
CA TRP A 124 -26.85 -7.83 -4.36
C TRP A 124 -27.38 -8.64 -3.18
N LEU A 125 -26.69 -8.60 -2.04
CA LEU A 125 -27.04 -9.34 -0.84
C LEU A 125 -27.43 -8.33 0.25
N SER A 126 -28.70 -8.38 0.66
CA SER A 126 -29.26 -7.58 1.75
C SER A 126 -29.30 -8.42 3.04
N ILE A 127 -28.21 -8.43 3.80
CA ILE A 127 -28.16 -9.11 5.10
C ILE A 127 -28.64 -8.15 6.19
N ASN A 128 -28.30 -6.87 6.09
CA ASN A 128 -28.68 -5.82 7.02
C ASN A 128 -28.80 -4.45 6.33
N ASP A 129 -30.03 -3.97 6.18
CA ASP A 129 -30.33 -2.71 5.47
C ASP A 129 -30.03 -1.42 6.28
N SER A 130 -29.32 -1.52 7.41
CA SER A 130 -28.94 -0.35 8.19
C SER A 130 -27.93 0.50 7.42
N LEU A 131 -28.17 1.81 7.40
CA LEU A 131 -27.31 2.78 6.74
C LEU A 131 -26.47 3.55 7.75
N ILE A 132 -25.21 3.77 7.38
CA ILE A 132 -24.29 4.66 8.08
C ILE A 132 -23.97 5.82 7.16
N ARG A 133 -24.15 7.04 7.66
CA ARG A 133 -23.80 8.28 6.96
C ARG A 133 -22.60 8.94 7.61
N VAL A 134 -21.61 9.22 6.77
CA VAL A 134 -20.42 9.98 7.17
C VAL A 134 -20.24 11.15 6.23
N SER A 135 -20.14 12.36 6.78
CA SER A 135 -19.90 13.56 6.00
C SER A 135 -18.65 14.27 6.48
N ARG A 136 -17.94 14.92 5.56
CA ARG A 136 -16.76 15.73 5.85
C ARG A 136 -16.88 17.07 5.15
N ASN A 137 -16.65 18.15 5.89
CA ASN A 137 -16.52 19.48 5.32
C ASN A 137 -15.06 19.74 4.90
N MET A 138 -14.80 19.74 3.59
CA MET A 138 -13.50 20.01 2.99
C MET A 138 -13.15 21.50 2.84
N ASN A 139 -14.12 22.40 3.03
CA ASN A 139 -13.87 23.85 3.09
C ASN A 139 -13.37 24.32 4.45
N ALA A 140 -13.59 23.53 5.51
CA ALA A 140 -13.00 23.82 6.81
C ALA A 140 -11.47 23.93 6.65
N LEU A 141 -10.91 25.08 7.04
CA LEU A 141 -9.45 25.29 7.21
C LEU A 141 -8.57 25.08 5.94
N LYS A 142 -9.09 25.29 4.73
CA LYS A 142 -8.33 25.14 3.45
C LYS A 142 -7.73 23.74 3.23
N GLN A 143 -8.35 22.68 3.76
CA GLN A 143 -7.85 21.29 3.67
C GLN A 143 -7.48 20.86 2.24
N ARG A 144 -8.29 21.23 1.24
CA ARG A 144 -7.97 20.93 -0.18
C ARG A 144 -6.66 21.55 -0.63
N LEU A 145 -6.39 22.80 -0.25
CA LEU A 145 -5.13 23.46 -0.56
C LEU A 145 -3.96 22.71 0.10
N SER A 146 -4.11 22.28 1.36
CA SER A 146 -3.09 21.48 2.05
C SER A 146 -2.79 20.17 1.31
N PHE A 147 -3.82 19.44 0.85
CA PHE A 147 -3.63 18.22 0.08
C PHE A 147 -2.94 18.48 -1.27
N THR A 148 -3.36 19.52 -1.99
CA THR A 148 -2.70 19.91 -3.25
C THR A 148 -1.24 20.31 -3.01
N LEU A 149 -0.93 21.09 -1.98
CA LEU A 149 0.43 21.49 -1.66
C LEU A 149 1.31 20.30 -1.26
N MET A 150 0.76 19.35 -0.49
CA MET A 150 1.45 18.11 -0.19
C MET A 150 1.71 17.28 -1.45
N ALA A 151 0.76 17.19 -2.37
CA ALA A 151 0.94 16.49 -3.65
C ALA A 151 2.04 17.11 -4.52
N VAL A 152 2.00 18.43 -4.67
CA VAL A 152 3.04 19.19 -5.39
C VAL A 152 4.39 19.01 -4.67
N GLY A 153 4.43 19.13 -3.35
CA GLY A 153 5.63 18.91 -2.54
C GLY A 153 6.22 17.52 -2.72
N ASN A 154 5.39 16.48 -2.75
CA ASN A 154 5.81 15.09 -2.94
C ASN A 154 6.42 14.88 -4.35
N PHE A 155 5.82 15.50 -5.36
CA PHE A 155 6.37 15.49 -6.71
C PHE A 155 7.69 16.27 -6.81
N LEU A 156 7.80 17.43 -6.16
CA LEU A 156 9.06 18.19 -6.08
C LEU A 156 10.16 17.37 -5.39
N ILE A 157 9.85 16.64 -4.32
CA ILE A 157 10.79 15.71 -3.67
C ILE A 157 11.27 14.66 -4.67
N ALA A 158 10.37 14.06 -5.46
CA ALA A 158 10.77 13.12 -6.51
C ALA A 158 11.70 13.79 -7.57
N LEU A 159 11.42 15.02 -7.99
CA LEU A 159 12.30 15.75 -8.92
C LEU A 159 13.68 16.03 -8.32
N VAL A 160 13.76 16.40 -7.04
CA VAL A 160 15.03 16.58 -6.32
C VAL A 160 15.79 15.26 -6.25
N LEU A 161 15.13 14.16 -5.86
CA LEU A 161 15.77 12.84 -5.82
C LEU A 161 16.28 12.42 -7.20
N LYS A 162 15.55 12.74 -8.28
CA LYS A 162 16.00 12.52 -9.65
C LYS A 162 17.18 13.39 -10.01
N ALA A 163 17.18 14.67 -9.65
CA ALA A 163 18.30 15.60 -9.90
C ALA A 163 19.58 15.14 -9.18
N LEU A 164 19.43 14.61 -7.97
CA LEU A 164 20.50 13.97 -7.18
C LEU A 164 20.89 12.57 -7.69
N LYS A 165 20.34 12.12 -8.84
CA LYS A 165 20.57 10.79 -9.44
C LYS A 165 20.27 9.62 -8.50
N LYS A 166 19.40 9.81 -7.50
CA LYS A 166 18.98 8.76 -6.55
C LYS A 166 17.85 7.88 -7.09
N ILE A 167 17.01 8.43 -7.97
CA ILE A 167 15.93 7.72 -8.66
C ILE A 167 15.91 8.06 -10.15
N THR A 168 15.34 7.19 -10.97
CA THR A 168 15.18 7.40 -12.41
C THR A 168 13.78 7.91 -12.75
N TRP A 169 13.59 8.44 -13.97
CA TRP A 169 12.25 8.80 -14.47
C TRP A 169 11.27 7.61 -14.44
N HIS A 170 11.77 6.39 -14.66
CA HIS A 170 10.96 5.19 -14.54
C HIS A 170 10.46 4.96 -13.12
N ASP A 171 11.29 5.21 -12.10
CA ASP A 171 10.88 5.07 -10.70
C ASP A 171 9.85 6.13 -10.32
N VAL A 172 10.01 7.37 -10.79
CA VAL A 172 9.02 8.45 -10.60
C VAL A 172 7.68 8.06 -11.20
N PHE A 173 7.68 7.61 -12.47
CA PHE A 173 6.46 7.18 -13.15
C PHE A 173 5.82 5.96 -12.48
N TYR A 174 6.63 5.00 -12.02
CA TYR A 174 6.15 3.83 -11.31
C TYR A 174 5.48 4.18 -9.98
N LEU A 175 6.10 5.05 -9.17
CA LEU A 175 5.51 5.51 -7.91
C LEU A 175 4.19 6.24 -8.15
N PHE A 176 4.16 7.14 -9.14
CA PHE A 176 2.93 7.83 -9.53
C PHE A 176 1.83 6.85 -9.98
N LEU A 177 2.18 5.84 -10.77
CA LEU A 177 1.23 4.81 -11.20
C LEU A 177 0.71 3.99 -10.03
N VAL A 178 1.58 3.56 -9.11
CA VAL A 178 1.17 2.81 -7.90
C VAL A 178 0.22 3.63 -7.05
N GLY A 179 0.53 4.90 -6.78
CA GLY A 179 -0.37 5.76 -6.00
C GLY A 179 -1.71 5.98 -6.70
N THR A 180 -1.68 6.17 -8.03
CA THR A 180 -2.90 6.28 -8.83
C THR A 180 -3.75 5.02 -8.76
N LEU A 181 -3.14 3.83 -8.85
CA LEU A 181 -3.87 2.56 -8.78
C LEU A 181 -4.53 2.33 -7.41
N VAL A 182 -3.84 2.73 -6.33
CA VAL A 182 -4.39 2.60 -4.98
C VAL A 182 -5.69 3.37 -4.84
N GLU A 183 -5.68 4.64 -5.24
CA GLU A 183 -6.84 5.51 -5.07
C GLU A 183 -7.92 5.22 -6.11
N MET A 184 -7.52 4.87 -7.34
CA MET A 184 -8.46 4.42 -8.36
C MET A 184 -9.28 3.21 -7.89
N ASN A 185 -8.67 2.23 -7.21
CA ASN A 185 -9.41 1.08 -6.68
C ASN A 185 -10.44 1.52 -5.63
N LEU A 186 -10.05 2.37 -4.68
CA LEU A 186 -10.96 2.88 -3.67
C LEU A 186 -12.13 3.64 -4.32
N GLU A 187 -11.83 4.58 -5.21
CA GLU A 187 -12.85 5.38 -5.89
C GLU A 187 -13.76 4.54 -6.78
N PHE A 188 -13.21 3.56 -7.49
CA PHE A 188 -13.97 2.68 -8.35
C PHE A 188 -14.91 1.76 -7.56
N SER A 189 -14.43 1.14 -6.47
CA SER A 189 -15.26 0.29 -5.62
C SER A 189 -16.39 1.09 -4.94
N LEU A 190 -16.12 2.33 -4.51
CA LEU A 190 -17.13 3.25 -3.99
C LEU A 190 -18.14 3.70 -5.06
N ALA A 191 -17.70 3.89 -6.30
CA ALA A 191 -18.57 4.22 -7.41
C ALA A 191 -19.49 3.04 -7.77
N VAL A 192 -18.94 1.83 -7.89
CA VAL A 192 -19.69 0.61 -8.18
C VAL A 192 -20.71 0.31 -7.09
N SER A 193 -20.36 0.53 -5.82
CA SER A 193 -21.26 0.34 -4.68
C SER A 193 -22.29 1.47 -4.48
N GLY A 194 -22.21 2.58 -5.22
CA GLY A 194 -23.12 3.71 -5.06
C GLY A 194 -22.93 4.49 -3.75
N ILE A 195 -21.88 4.18 -2.97
CA ILE A 195 -21.57 4.84 -1.68
C ILE A 195 -21.17 6.30 -1.87
N ARG A 196 -20.62 6.63 -3.06
CA ARG A 196 -20.09 7.95 -3.40
C ARG A 196 -20.95 8.68 -4.44
N LEU A 197 -22.26 8.73 -4.19
CA LEU A 197 -23.17 9.63 -4.88
C LEU A 197 -23.22 10.94 -4.09
N GLU A 198 -22.64 12.02 -4.62
CA GLU A 198 -22.79 13.36 -4.05
C GLU A 198 -24.24 13.79 -4.28
N GLN A 199 -25.07 13.79 -3.23
CA GLN A 199 -26.48 14.22 -3.33
C GLN A 199 -27.28 13.47 -4.42
N GLY A 200 -26.84 12.28 -4.82
CA GLY A 200 -27.46 11.48 -5.89
C GLY A 200 -26.71 11.47 -7.24
N GLU A 201 -25.62 12.25 -7.40
CA GLU A 201 -24.88 12.35 -8.66
C GLU A 201 -23.40 11.93 -8.54
N TRP A 202 -22.85 11.41 -9.63
CA TRP A 202 -21.45 11.00 -9.72
C TRP A 202 -20.59 12.11 -10.33
N SER A 203 -19.58 12.59 -9.60
CA SER A 203 -18.68 13.64 -10.07
C SER A 203 -17.41 13.05 -10.69
N PHE A 204 -17.34 13.05 -12.03
CA PHE A 204 -16.15 12.60 -12.76
C PHE A 204 -14.90 13.44 -12.42
N GLN A 205 -15.09 14.73 -12.17
CA GLN A 205 -13.99 15.62 -11.77
C GLN A 205 -13.42 15.20 -10.41
N LEU A 206 -14.28 14.92 -9.43
CA LEU A 206 -13.84 14.49 -8.11
C LEU A 206 -13.14 13.13 -8.19
N PHE A 207 -13.67 12.20 -8.99
CA PHE A 207 -13.04 10.91 -9.25
C PHE A 207 -11.59 11.07 -9.76
N ILE A 208 -11.37 11.92 -10.77
CA ILE A 208 -10.04 12.19 -11.32
C ILE A 208 -9.12 12.82 -10.27
N VAL A 209 -9.61 13.84 -9.57
CA VAL A 209 -8.80 14.58 -8.58
C VAL A 209 -8.33 13.63 -7.48
N ASN A 210 -9.22 12.84 -6.91
CA ASN A 210 -8.81 11.94 -5.83
C ASN A 210 -7.87 10.87 -6.38
N THR A 211 -8.26 10.20 -7.47
CA THR A 211 -7.46 9.15 -8.12
C THR A 211 -6.02 9.61 -8.40
N LEU A 212 -5.83 10.83 -8.91
CA LEU A 212 -4.51 11.33 -9.29
C LEU A 212 -3.75 12.05 -8.17
N ILE A 213 -4.44 12.62 -7.17
CA ILE A 213 -3.80 13.52 -6.18
C ILE A 213 -3.78 12.91 -4.78
N GLU A 214 -4.89 12.32 -4.32
CA GLU A 214 -5.11 12.02 -2.90
C GLU A 214 -4.13 11.00 -2.33
N PHE A 215 -3.81 9.92 -3.06
CA PHE A 215 -2.78 8.99 -2.60
C PHE A 215 -1.37 9.36 -3.08
N ASN A 216 -1.26 10.01 -4.25
CA ASN A 216 0.03 10.46 -4.80
C ASN A 216 0.68 11.56 -3.94
N MET A 217 -0.04 12.22 -3.04
CA MET A 217 0.55 13.15 -2.07
C MET A 217 1.46 12.50 -1.03
N GLY A 218 1.32 11.19 -0.81
CA GLY A 218 2.11 10.45 0.18
C GLY A 218 3.11 9.45 -0.42
N ILE A 219 2.94 9.01 -1.67
CA ILE A 219 3.65 7.84 -2.21
C ILE A 219 5.19 7.95 -2.21
N VAL A 220 5.76 9.11 -2.56
CA VAL A 220 7.22 9.31 -2.55
C VAL A 220 7.77 9.35 -1.11
N LEU A 221 7.07 9.99 -0.17
CA LEU A 221 7.41 9.91 1.25
C LEU A 221 7.35 8.47 1.79
N MET A 222 6.32 7.71 1.42
CA MET A 222 6.23 6.29 1.75
C MET A 222 7.42 5.51 1.18
N PHE A 223 7.80 5.77 -0.07
CA PHE A 223 8.99 5.18 -0.68
C PHE A 223 10.29 5.52 0.05
N LEU A 224 10.43 6.76 0.56
CA LEU A 224 11.59 7.16 1.36
C LEU A 224 11.62 6.43 2.71
N LEU A 225 10.50 6.38 3.42
CA LEU A 225 10.36 5.65 4.67
C LEU A 225 10.59 4.14 4.49
N TRP A 226 10.08 3.57 3.40
CA TRP A 226 10.34 2.19 2.98
C TRP A 226 11.83 1.95 2.77
N SER A 227 12.47 2.83 2.01
CA SER A 227 13.91 2.75 1.74
C SER A 227 14.76 2.85 3.01
N PHE A 228 14.31 3.61 4.02
CA PHE A 228 14.97 3.73 5.32
C PHE A 228 14.74 2.54 6.25
N THR A 229 13.55 1.93 6.22
CA THR A 229 13.21 0.82 7.13
C THR A 229 13.78 -0.52 6.66
N VAL A 230 13.83 -0.76 5.35
CA VAL A 230 14.36 -2.01 4.79
C VAL A 230 15.89 -1.99 4.70
N LYS A 231 16.53 -0.81 4.69
CA LYS A 231 17.99 -0.67 4.79
C LYS A 231 18.37 -0.18 6.18
N GLY A 232 19.06 -0.99 6.97
CA GLY A 232 19.69 -0.53 8.21
C GLY A 232 20.56 0.73 8.00
N PRO A 233 20.95 1.44 9.07
CA PRO A 233 21.43 2.84 9.07
C PRO A 233 22.71 3.14 8.26
N LYS A 234 23.27 2.18 7.52
CA LYS A 234 24.40 2.39 6.61
C LYS A 234 23.96 2.10 5.17
N ARG A 235 23.85 3.17 4.38
CA ARG A 235 23.52 3.25 2.93
C ARG A 235 22.06 3.53 2.58
N MET A 236 21.61 4.72 2.96
CA MET A 236 20.52 5.43 2.30
C MET A 236 20.87 5.60 0.81
N PHE A 237 20.05 5.05 -0.09
CA PHE A 237 20.07 5.30 -1.55
C PHE A 237 21.18 4.67 -2.39
N ASP A 238 21.08 3.36 -2.56
CA ASP A 238 21.51 2.71 -3.80
C ASP A 238 20.29 2.02 -4.42
N PRO A 239 19.77 2.45 -5.58
CA PRO A 239 18.69 1.74 -6.25
C PRO A 239 19.30 0.45 -6.82
N MET A 240 19.01 -0.68 -6.17
CA MET A 240 19.56 -1.99 -6.59
C MET A 240 18.70 -2.73 -7.61
N ILE A 241 17.49 -2.25 -7.93
CA ILE A 241 16.63 -2.91 -8.92
C ILE A 241 15.99 -1.88 -9.84
N GLN A 242 16.54 -1.80 -11.05
CA GLN A 242 15.92 -1.14 -12.18
C GLN A 242 14.85 -2.07 -12.77
N TRP A 243 13.83 -1.54 -13.46
CA TRP A 243 12.80 -2.36 -14.11
C TRP A 243 13.39 -3.44 -15.05
N LYS A 244 14.53 -3.15 -15.67
CA LYS A 244 15.26 -4.10 -16.52
C LYS A 244 15.77 -5.34 -15.75
N ASP A 245 15.98 -5.21 -14.43
CA ASP A 245 16.48 -6.28 -13.56
C ASP A 245 15.37 -7.25 -13.14
N ARG A 246 14.09 -6.90 -13.41
CA ARG A 246 12.91 -7.77 -13.22
C ARG A 246 13.02 -9.10 -13.96
N LYS A 247 13.68 -9.13 -15.13
CA LYS A 247 13.88 -10.39 -15.87
C LYS A 247 14.89 -11.32 -15.19
N LYS A 248 15.69 -10.78 -14.26
CA LYS A 248 16.84 -11.47 -13.66
C LYS A 248 16.61 -11.87 -12.21
N ILE A 249 15.68 -11.24 -11.49
CA ILE A 249 15.37 -11.51 -10.09
C ILE A 249 13.98 -12.09 -10.01
N THR A 250 13.90 -13.38 -9.68
CA THR A 250 12.64 -14.11 -9.58
C THR A 250 12.31 -14.53 -8.14
N THR A 251 13.31 -14.61 -7.26
CA THR A 251 13.19 -15.04 -5.86
C THR A 251 12.69 -13.91 -4.96
N ASN A 252 12.14 -14.26 -3.80
CA ASN A 252 11.73 -13.32 -2.75
C ASN A 252 12.89 -12.38 -2.35
N PHE A 253 12.69 -11.08 -2.59
CA PHE A 253 13.71 -10.05 -2.35
C PHE A 253 14.15 -9.92 -0.89
N ASN A 254 13.23 -10.05 0.07
CA ASN A 254 13.57 -9.95 1.50
C ASN A 254 14.54 -11.07 1.93
N LEU A 255 14.43 -12.22 1.28
CA LEU A 255 15.31 -13.36 1.50
C LEU A 255 16.68 -13.15 0.85
N LEU A 256 16.71 -12.70 -0.41
CA LEU A 256 17.96 -12.38 -1.11
C LEU A 256 18.74 -11.26 -0.40
N TYR A 257 18.03 -10.22 0.05
CA TYR A 257 18.61 -9.12 0.79
C TYR A 257 19.24 -9.61 2.09
N TYR A 258 18.49 -10.34 2.92
CA TYR A 258 18.99 -10.94 4.18
C TYR A 258 20.21 -11.85 3.95
N LEU A 259 20.21 -12.68 2.90
CA LEU A 259 21.34 -13.54 2.57
C LEU A 259 22.56 -12.78 2.05
N SER A 260 22.34 -11.61 1.45
CA SER A 260 23.38 -10.75 0.87
C SER A 260 23.95 -9.71 1.83
N THR A 261 23.25 -9.40 2.94
CA THR A 261 23.72 -8.47 3.97
C THR A 261 24.61 -9.14 5.01
N ILE A 262 24.55 -10.47 5.14
CA ILE A 262 25.46 -11.24 5.98
C ILE A 262 26.81 -11.36 5.25
N SER A 263 27.72 -10.43 5.57
CA SER A 263 29.13 -10.45 5.16
C SER A 263 29.84 -11.69 5.72
N GLU A 264 30.87 -12.19 5.03
CA GLU A 264 31.72 -13.27 5.55
C GLU A 264 32.48 -12.91 6.85
N SER A 265 32.52 -11.62 7.19
CA SER A 265 33.24 -11.05 8.32
C SER A 265 32.50 -11.06 9.67
N GLU A 266 31.32 -11.69 9.77
CA GLU A 266 30.49 -11.65 10.98
C GLU A 266 30.55 -12.93 11.85
N SER A 267 30.10 -12.78 13.11
CA SER A 267 30.37 -13.68 14.24
C SER A 267 29.93 -15.13 14.01
N VAL A 268 30.51 -16.10 14.74
CA VAL A 268 30.16 -17.54 14.67
C VAL A 268 28.64 -17.77 14.81
N LYS A 269 27.96 -16.93 15.57
CA LYS A 269 26.50 -16.98 15.78
C LYS A 269 25.72 -16.64 14.50
N GLU A 270 26.11 -15.59 13.78
CA GLU A 270 25.50 -15.18 12.50
C GLU A 270 25.80 -16.19 11.38
N ARG A 271 27.00 -16.78 11.38
CA ARG A 271 27.37 -17.86 10.44
C ARG A 271 26.54 -19.13 10.65
N ASN A 272 26.22 -19.47 11.90
CA ASN A 272 25.34 -20.60 12.22
C ASN A 272 23.89 -20.32 11.83
N VAL A 273 23.39 -19.10 12.04
CA VAL A 273 22.06 -18.70 11.56
C VAL A 273 21.99 -18.72 10.03
N ARG A 274 23.04 -18.25 9.32
CA ARG A 274 23.16 -18.35 7.85
C ARG A 274 23.10 -19.80 7.37
N ASN A 275 23.84 -20.69 8.01
CA ASN A 275 23.89 -22.10 7.63
C ASN A 275 22.57 -22.83 7.96
N MET A 276 21.94 -22.48 9.09
CA MET A 276 20.62 -22.99 9.46
C MET A 276 19.55 -22.52 8.47
N LEU A 277 19.56 -21.24 8.09
CA LEU A 277 18.63 -20.70 7.09
C LEU A 277 18.88 -21.25 5.70
N LYS A 278 20.14 -21.42 5.28
CA LYS A 278 20.47 -22.14 4.04
C LYS A 278 19.91 -23.56 4.07
N ARG A 279 20.14 -24.33 5.15
CA ARG A 279 19.59 -25.69 5.28
C ARG A 279 18.06 -25.71 5.28
N TRP A 280 17.43 -24.76 5.96
CA TRP A 280 15.98 -24.60 5.98
C TRP A 280 15.42 -24.22 4.61
N LEU A 281 16.16 -23.43 3.82
CA LEU A 281 15.84 -23.09 2.43
C LEU A 281 15.96 -24.28 1.49
N TYR A 282 17.05 -25.07 1.60
CA TYR A 282 17.18 -26.32 0.84
C TYR A 282 16.07 -27.33 1.21
N GLN A 283 15.61 -27.34 2.46
CA GLN A 283 14.45 -28.14 2.89
C GLN A 283 13.09 -27.59 2.43
N LEU A 284 12.97 -26.28 2.18
CA LEU A 284 11.77 -25.69 1.56
C LEU A 284 11.71 -25.99 0.06
N ASP A 285 12.87 -26.04 -0.61
CA ASP A 285 13.00 -26.42 -2.03
C ASP A 285 12.57 -27.88 -2.27
N SER A 286 12.85 -28.79 -1.32
CA SER A 286 12.41 -30.19 -1.44
C SER A 286 10.89 -30.36 -1.40
N ASN A 287 10.14 -29.40 -0.85
CA ASN A 287 8.68 -29.47 -0.71
C ASN A 287 7.90 -28.56 -1.67
N GLN A 288 8.52 -27.55 -2.29
CA GLN A 288 7.88 -26.74 -3.33
C GLN A 288 8.90 -26.24 -4.36
N LYS A 289 8.70 -26.67 -5.63
CA LYS A 289 9.37 -26.24 -6.88
C LYS A 289 9.25 -24.73 -7.18
N LEU A 290 9.45 -23.84 -6.21
CA LEU A 290 9.24 -22.41 -6.38
C LEU A 290 10.53 -21.68 -6.76
N TYR A 291 11.70 -22.11 -6.27
CA TYR A 291 12.98 -21.44 -6.55
C TYR A 291 14.16 -22.43 -6.51
N PRO A 292 14.69 -22.89 -7.66
CA PRO A 292 15.85 -23.77 -7.71
C PRO A 292 17.04 -23.15 -6.97
N SER A 293 17.73 -23.92 -6.13
CA SER A 293 18.87 -23.41 -5.35
C SER A 293 19.97 -22.73 -6.19
N GLU A 294 20.19 -23.19 -7.43
CA GLU A 294 21.12 -22.58 -8.38
C GLU A 294 20.66 -21.18 -8.83
N GLN A 295 19.35 -20.97 -8.96
CA GLN A 295 18.77 -19.69 -9.34
C GLN A 295 18.90 -18.67 -8.21
N ILE A 296 18.73 -19.11 -6.96
CA ILE A 296 18.95 -18.28 -5.77
C ILE A 296 20.43 -17.85 -5.69
N GLN A 297 21.37 -18.77 -5.92
CA GLN A 297 22.80 -18.44 -5.95
C GLN A 297 23.15 -17.46 -7.06
N LYS A 298 22.66 -17.66 -8.29
CA LYS A 298 22.85 -16.73 -9.40
C LYS A 298 22.28 -15.34 -9.13
N GLU A 299 21.13 -15.27 -8.46
CA GLU A 299 20.51 -14.00 -8.08
C GLU A 299 21.26 -13.30 -6.94
N ILE A 300 21.80 -14.05 -5.96
CA ILE A 300 22.69 -13.52 -4.92
C ILE A 300 23.98 -12.98 -5.55
N GLU A 301 24.60 -13.74 -6.44
CA GLU A 301 25.79 -13.33 -7.18
C GLU A 301 25.52 -12.08 -8.01
N TYR A 302 24.40 -12.03 -8.74
CA TYR A 302 24.00 -10.85 -9.49
C TYR A 302 23.83 -9.61 -8.61
N VAL A 303 23.20 -9.77 -7.44
CA VAL A 303 23.03 -8.69 -6.44
C VAL A 303 24.37 -8.27 -5.85
N ASN A 304 25.30 -9.20 -5.62
CA ASN A 304 26.63 -8.91 -5.08
C ASN A 304 27.57 -8.28 -6.12
N VAL A 305 27.55 -8.72 -7.38
CA VAL A 305 28.32 -8.10 -8.47
C VAL A 305 27.85 -6.67 -8.75
N ASN A 306 26.54 -6.42 -8.67
CA ASN A 306 26.00 -5.06 -8.73
C ASN A 306 26.32 -4.21 -7.48
N LYS A 307 26.65 -4.83 -6.34
CA LYS A 307 27.16 -4.13 -5.14
C LYS A 307 28.62 -3.69 -5.31
N GLU A 308 29.43 -4.46 -6.02
CA GLU A 308 30.87 -4.23 -6.17
C GLU A 308 31.23 -3.35 -7.39
N SER A 309 30.35 -3.26 -8.39
CA SER A 309 30.56 -2.47 -9.61
C SER A 309 30.11 -1.01 -9.54
N LYS A 310 29.74 -0.51 -8.35
CA LYS A 310 29.33 0.87 -8.08
C LYS A 310 30.09 1.46 -6.90
#